data_AF-A0A820C4G7-F1
#
_entry.id   AF-A0A820C4G7-F1
#
_cell.length_a   1.000
_cell.length_b   1.000
_cell.length_c   1.000
_cell.angle_alpha   90.00
_cell.angle_beta   90.00
_cell.angle_gamma   90.00
#
_symmetry.space_group_name_H-M   'P 1'
#
loop_
_entity.id
_entity.type
_entity.pdbx_description
1 polymer ?
#
loop_
_entity_poly.entity_id
_entity_poly.type
_entity_poly.pdbx_seq_one_letter_code
_entity_poly.pdbx_strand_id
1 'polypeptide(L)'
;NLPLPELIPICLTRQIVQLMSPIGTAGLFHVTMIYTMNALQENSDLLLSTMDVFIKEPLLEWLVTFINLYYYIEEKKNIILVTCT
;
A
#
# COMPACT_ATOMS: atom_id res chain seq x y z
N ASN A 1 -13.04 -0.67 -8.11
CA ASN A 1 -11.93 -1.03 -9.01
C ASN A 1 -11.28 0.26 -9.49
N LEU A 2 -10.05 0.57 -9.09
CA LEU A 2 -9.35 1.74 -9.66
C LEU A 2 -8.85 1.36 -11.05
N PRO A 3 -9.15 2.16 -12.09
CA PRO A 3 -8.74 1.87 -13.47
C PRO A 3 -7.21 1.88 -13.66
N LEU A 4 -6.46 2.47 -12.73
CA LEU A 4 -5.01 2.50 -12.72
C LEU A 4 -4.52 2.17 -11.30
N PRO A 5 -3.63 1.18 -11.12
CA PRO A 5 -3.10 0.85 -9.80
C PRO A 5 -2.19 1.96 -9.27
N GLU A 6 -2.18 2.12 -7.95
CA GLU A 6 -1.19 2.98 -7.28
C GLU A 6 0.19 2.32 -7.36
N LEU A 7 1.18 3.05 -7.88
CA LEU A 7 2.55 2.57 -8.06
C LEU A 7 3.50 2.99 -6.92
N ILE A 8 2.98 3.75 -5.96
CA ILE A 8 3.75 4.37 -4.88
C ILE A 8 3.08 4.09 -3.53
N PRO A 9 3.85 3.71 -2.50
CA PRO A 9 3.29 3.36 -1.19
C PRO A 9 2.81 4.58 -0.40
N ILE A 10 3.42 5.75 -0.62
CA ILE A 10 3.04 7.03 -0.02
C ILE A 10 3.14 8.11 -1.09
N CYS A 11 2.08 8.91 -1.22
CA CYS A 11 2.03 10.05 -2.13
C CYS A 11 2.82 11.25 -1.59
N LEU A 12 4.14 11.19 -1.66
CA LEU A 12 5.02 12.31 -1.28
C LEU A 12 5.18 13.30 -2.44
N THR A 13 4.14 14.11 -2.67
CA THR A 13 4.10 15.07 -3.78
C THR A 13 5.09 16.22 -3.57
N ARG A 14 5.41 16.94 -4.66
CA ARG A 14 6.27 18.13 -4.62
C ARG A 14 5.80 19.18 -3.60
N GLN A 15 4.48 19.35 -3.47
CA GLN A 15 3.89 20.31 -2.52
C GLN A 15 4.24 19.95 -1.08
N ILE A 16 4.11 18.67 -0.71
CA ILE A 16 4.46 18.17 0.62
C ILE A 16 5.96 18.28 0.87
N VAL A 17 6.79 17.93 -0.13
CA VAL A 17 8.25 18.05 -0.02
C VAL A 17 8.68 19.50 0.17
N GLN A 18 8.03 20.45 -0.50
CA GLN A 18 8.35 21.88 -0.39
C GLN A 18 8.07 22.45 1.00
N LEU A 19 7.12 21.89 1.76
CA LEU A 19 6.87 22.28 3.16
C LEU A 19 8.04 21.93 4.09
N MET A 20 8.94 21.03 3.67
CA MET A 20 10.10 20.61 4.46
C MET A 20 11.36 21.44 4.19
N SER A 21 11.27 22.49 3.37
CA SER A 21 12.35 23.43 3.07
C SER A 21 12.81 24.20 4.33
N PRO A 22 14.11 24.52 4.50
CA PRO A 22 15.22 24.33 3.55
C PRO A 22 15.91 22.97 3.62
N ILE A 23 15.64 22.18 4.67
CA ILE A 23 16.36 20.93 4.94
C ILE A 23 15.90 19.80 4.00
N GLY A 24 14.64 19.85 3.56
CA GLY A 24 14.03 18.84 2.70
C GLY A 24 13.69 17.55 3.46
N THR A 25 13.49 16.47 2.72
CA THR A 25 13.02 15.19 3.26
C THR A 25 14.07 14.46 4.09
N ALA A 26 15.36 14.70 3.85
CA ALA A 26 16.48 14.03 4.53
C ALA A 26 16.64 14.45 6.01
N GLY A 27 15.93 15.49 6.45
CA GLY A 27 15.97 15.96 7.83
C GLY A 27 15.05 15.17 8.76
N LEU A 28 14.26 15.92 9.53
CA LEU A 28 13.38 15.37 10.55
C LEU A 28 12.44 14.28 10.00
N PHE A 29 11.87 14.50 8.81
CA PHE A 29 10.94 13.56 8.19
C PHE A 29 11.55 12.16 7.97
N HIS A 30 12.77 12.08 7.44
CA HIS A 30 13.44 10.79 7.23
C HIS A 30 13.75 10.09 8.55
N VAL A 31 14.27 10.85 9.54
CA VAL A 31 14.62 10.29 10.84
C VAL A 31 13.39 9.79 11.59
N THR A 32 12.30 10.57 11.62
CA THR A 32 11.06 10.15 12.27
C THR A 32 10.44 8.95 11.57
N MET A 33 10.50 8.88 10.23
CA MET A 33 10.01 7.74 9.47
C MET A 33 10.77 6.45 9.83
N ILE A 34 12.10 6.50 9.96
CA ILE A 34 12.91 5.34 10.38
C ILE A 34 12.50 4.88 11.78
N TYR A 35 12.46 5.78 12.75
CA TYR A 35 12.12 5.40 14.13
C TYR A 35 10.67 4.89 14.25
N THR A 36 9.74 5.51 13.53
CA THR A 36 8.34 5.07 13.49
C THR A 36 8.24 3.67 12.88
N MET A 37 8.92 3.43 11.76
CA MET A 37 8.89 2.12 11.10
C MET A 37 9.53 1.04 11.97
N ASN A 38 10.66 1.34 12.62
CA ASN A 38 11.31 0.41 13.53
C ASN A 38 10.40 0.08 14.72
N ALA A 39 9.77 1.08 15.34
CA ALA A 39 8.85 0.86 16.46
C ALA A 39 7.64 0.00 16.06
N LEU A 40 7.11 0.20 14.85
CA LEU A 40 6.02 -0.62 14.30
C LEU A 40 6.46 -2.06 14.03
N GLN A 41 7.67 -2.27 13.53
CA GLN A 41 8.23 -3.60 13.28
C GLN A 41 8.54 -4.35 14.57
N GLU A 42 9.13 -3.68 15.56
CA GLU A 42 9.44 -4.26 16.87
C GLU A 42 8.18 -4.68 17.64
N ASN A 43 7.05 -4.00 17.41
CA ASN A 43 5.77 -4.27 18.06
C ASN A 43 4.73 -4.86 17.09
N SER A 44 5.18 -5.65 16.12
CA SER A 44 4.31 -6.22 15.08
C SER A 44 3.17 -7.06 15.64
N ASP A 45 3.40 -7.76 16.77
CA ASP A 45 2.39 -8.62 17.39
C ASP A 45 1.18 -7.82 17.91
N LEU A 46 1.44 -6.65 18.50
CA LEU A 46 0.39 -5.75 18.97
C LEU A 46 -0.42 -5.18 17.79
N LEU A 47 0.28 -4.80 16.72
CA LEU A 47 -0.35 -4.33 15.49
C LEU A 47 -1.25 -5.41 14.89
N LEU A 48 -0.73 -6.63 14.75
CA LEU A 48 -1.49 -7.77 14.21
C LEU A 48 -2.69 -8.12 15.08
N SER A 49 -2.54 -8.11 16.41
CA SER A 49 -3.66 -8.32 17.34
C SER A 49 -4.74 -7.26 17.18
N THR A 50 -4.37 -6.03 16.85
CA THR A 50 -5.33 -4.94 16.60
C THR A 50 -6.01 -5.12 15.23
N MET A 51 -5.25 -5.55 14.21
CA MET A 51 -5.78 -5.78 12.86
C MET A 51 -6.68 -7.02 12.75
N ASP A 52 -6.51 -7.99 13.64
CA ASP A 52 -7.27 -9.24 13.67
C ASP A 52 -8.80 -9.03 13.72
N VAL A 53 -9.26 -7.95 14.39
CA VAL A 53 -10.68 -7.57 14.41
C VAL A 53 -11.21 -7.27 13.01
N PHE A 54 -10.47 -6.48 12.24
CA PHE A 54 -10.86 -6.09 10.88
C PHE A 54 -10.72 -7.24 9.88
N ILE A 55 -9.76 -8.14 10.10
CA ILE A 55 -9.59 -9.34 9.27
C ILE A 55 -10.78 -10.29 9.45
N LYS A 56 -11.25 -10.45 10.69
CA LYS A 56 -12.35 -11.36 11.04
C LYS A 56 -13.73 -10.77 10.78
N GLU A 57 -13.83 -9.46 10.58
CA GLU A 57 -15.10 -8.80 10.31
C GLU A 57 -15.57 -9.10 8.87
N PRO A 58 -16.64 -9.91 8.69
CA PRO A 58 -17.10 -10.37 7.37
C PRO A 58 -17.80 -9.27 6.56
N LEU A 59 -18.00 -8.09 7.15
CA LEU A 59 -18.61 -6.93 6.51
C LEU A 59 -17.60 -6.12 5.69
N LEU A 60 -16.29 -6.34 5.89
CA LEU A 60 -15.28 -5.77 5.00
C LEU A 60 -15.21 -6.58 3.69
N GLU A 61 -15.63 -5.97 2.58
CA GLU A 61 -15.65 -6.57 1.23
C GLU A 61 -14.25 -6.72 0.57
N TRP A 62 -13.18 -6.77 1.37
CA TRP A 62 -11.81 -6.81 0.86
C TRP A 62 -11.51 -8.13 0.13
N LEU A 63 -11.89 -9.28 0.71
CA LEU A 63 -11.61 -10.61 0.14
C LEU A 63 -12.31 -10.84 -1.22
N VAL A 64 -13.56 -10.38 -1.35
CA VAL A 64 -14.33 -10.48 -2.61
C VAL A 64 -13.65 -9.66 -3.70
N THR A 65 -13.10 -8.50 -3.35
CA THR A 65 -12.36 -7.65 -4.29
C THR A 65 -11.07 -8.33 -4.78
N PHE A 66 -10.31 -8.99 -3.90
CA PHE A 66 -9.07 -9.68 -4.27
C PHE A 66 -9.28 -10.88 -5.20
N ILE A 67 -10.30 -11.70 -4.93
CA ILE A 67 -10.62 -12.86 -5.78
C ILE A 67 -11.01 -12.37 -7.18
N ASN A 68 -11.89 -11.38 -7.27
CA ASN A 68 -12.30 -10.80 -8.55
C ASN A 68 -11.13 -10.16 -9.31
N LEU A 69 -10.17 -9.56 -8.61
CA LEU A 69 -8.97 -8.97 -9.19
C LEU A 69 -7.98 -10.04 -9.71
N TYR A 70 -7.84 -11.17 -9.01
CA TYR A 70 -7.04 -12.30 -9.49
C TYR A 70 -7.62 -12.87 -10.79
N TYR A 71 -8.94 -13.10 -10.84
CA TYR A 71 -9.63 -13.56 -12.07
C TYR A 71 -9.48 -12.56 -13.22
N TYR A 72 -9.63 -11.25 -12.96
CA TYR A 72 -9.42 -10.21 -13.97
C TYR A 72 -8.00 -10.20 -14.54
N ILE A 73 -6.98 -10.39 -13.69
CA ILE A 73 -5.58 -10.44 -14.10
C ILE A 73 -5.28 -11.71 -14.90
N GLU A 74 -5.80 -12.88 -14.50
CA GLU A 74 -5.70 -14.15 -15.24
C GLU A 74 -6.32 -14.04 -16.64
N GLU A 75 -7.52 -13.47 -16.75
CA GLU A 75 -8.20 -13.26 -18.03
C GLU A 75 -7.41 -12.31 -18.95
N LYS A 76 -6.88 -11.21 -18.39
CA LYS A 76 -6.03 -10.27 -19.13
C LYS A 76 -4.66 -10.85 -19.51
N LYS A 77 -4.08 -11.75 -18.69
CA LYS A 77 -2.85 -12.48 -19.04
C LYS A 77 -3.06 -13.36 -20.29
N ASN A 78 -4.18 -14.08 -20.35
CA ASN A 78 -4.53 -14.90 -21.52
C ASN A 78 -4.74 -14.04 -22.78
N ILE A 79 -5.35 -12.85 -22.65
CA ILE A 79 -5.53 -11.93 -23.79
C ILE A 79 -4.19 -11.38 -24.29
N ILE A 80 -3.32 -10.91 -23.38
CA ILE A 80 -2.03 -10.32 -23.77
C ILE A 80 -1.11 -11.35 -24.44
N LEU A 81 -1.10 -12.60 -23.96
CA LEU A 81 -0.32 -13.69 -24.57
C LEU A 81 -0.85 -14.09 -25.96
N VAL A 82 -2.17 -14.06 -26.18
CA VAL A 82 -2.78 -14.39 -27.49
C VAL A 82 -2.59 -13.27 -28.52
N THR A 83 -2.38 -12.02 -28.09
CA THR A 83 -2.15 -10.88 -29.00
C THR A 83 -0.68 -10.64 -29.38
N CYS A 84 0.27 -11.34 -28.74
CA CYS A 84 1.71 -11.25 -29.01
C CYS A 84 2.29 -12.46 -29.77
N THR A 85 1.43 -13.35 -30.28
CA THR A 85 1.77 -14.50 -31.16
C THR A 85 1.17 -14.30 -32.54
#